data_AF-A0A1L4BJ56-F1
#
_entry.id   AF-A0A1L4BJ56-F1
#
_cell.length_a   1.000
_cell.length_b   1.000
_cell.length_c   1.000
_cell.angle_alpha   90.00
_cell.angle_beta   90.00
_cell.angle_gamma   90.00
#
_symmetry.space_group_name_H-M   'P 1'
#
loop_
_entity.id
_entity.type
_entity.pdbx_description
1 polymer ?
#
loop_
_entity_poly.entity_id
_entity_poly.type
_entity_poly.pdbx_seq_one_letter_code
_entity_poly.pdbx_strand_id
1 'polypeptide(L)'
;MPPHQVPASIGEMNNATKASFCLLMIALIVTAAVVEADSSFEQYEGEGARTLPLSGEYEPCVRPRKCKPHLVCNSQQICVDPKKGK
;
A
#
# COMPACT_ATOMS: atom_id res chain seq x y z
N MET A 1 52.99 20.94 -9.62
CA MET A 1 51.58 20.58 -9.36
C MET A 1 51.57 19.28 -8.56
N PRO A 2 51.14 19.28 -7.28
CA PRO A 2 51.01 18.03 -6.55
C PRO A 2 49.76 17.28 -7.05
N PRO A 3 49.76 15.93 -7.02
CA PRO A 3 48.58 15.15 -7.35
C PRO A 3 47.51 15.35 -6.28
N HIS A 4 46.31 15.74 -6.71
CA HIS A 4 45.10 15.65 -5.91
C HIS A 4 44.89 14.19 -5.52
N GLN A 5 45.17 13.86 -4.25
CA GLN A 5 44.71 12.61 -3.67
C GLN A 5 43.18 12.69 -3.51
N VAL A 6 42.46 12.02 -4.40
CA VAL A 6 41.07 11.64 -4.14
C VAL A 6 41.13 10.50 -3.12
N PRO A 7 40.56 10.63 -1.91
CA PRO A 7 40.41 9.49 -1.03
C PRO A 7 39.27 8.63 -1.57
N ALA A 8 39.56 7.79 -2.56
CA ALA A 8 38.73 6.62 -2.85
C ALA A 8 39.12 5.49 -1.88
N SER A 9 39.02 5.77 -0.58
CA SER A 9 38.92 4.72 0.42
C SER A 9 37.44 4.53 0.67
N ILE A 10 36.81 3.68 -0.14
CA ILE A 10 35.66 2.91 0.34
C ILE A 10 36.28 1.93 1.33
N GLY A 11 36.63 2.46 2.51
CA GLY A 11 37.22 1.70 3.59
C GLY A 11 36.25 0.57 3.92
N GLU A 12 36.79 -0.62 4.12
CA GLU A 12 36.10 -1.72 4.80
C GLU A 12 35.38 -1.15 6.02
N MET A 13 34.08 -0.89 5.87
CA MET A 13 33.28 -0.38 6.97
C MET A 13 33.22 -1.50 7.99
N ASN A 14 33.76 -1.26 9.18
CA ASN A 14 33.70 -2.26 10.23
C ASN A 14 32.24 -2.71 10.42
N ASN A 15 32.01 -3.99 10.71
CA ASN A 15 30.66 -4.56 10.76
C ASN A 15 29.76 -3.81 11.76
N ALA A 16 30.35 -3.24 12.82
CA ALA A 16 29.63 -2.42 13.80
C ALA A 16 29.11 -1.11 13.21
N THR A 17 29.90 -0.42 12.38
CA THR A 17 29.53 0.82 11.67
C THR A 17 28.43 0.53 10.65
N LYS A 18 28.54 -0.59 9.92
CA LYS A 18 27.49 -1.01 8.98
C LYS A 18 26.18 -1.34 9.70
N ALA A 19 26.25 -2.08 10.81
CA ALA A 19 25.08 -2.37 11.64
C ALA A 19 24.47 -1.10 12.25
N SER A 20 25.31 -0.19 12.75
CA SER A 20 24.87 1.11 13.29
C SER A 20 24.15 1.94 12.22
N PHE A 21 24.67 1.98 11.00
CA PHE A 21 24.03 2.69 9.90
C PHE A 21 22.67 2.06 9.52
N CYS A 22 22.59 0.73 9.43
CA CYS A 22 21.34 0.03 9.16
C CYS A 22 20.28 0.31 10.23
N LEU A 23 20.66 0.29 11.52
CA LEU A 23 19.74 0.58 12.62
C LEU A 23 19.22 2.03 12.57
N LEU A 24 20.09 2.99 12.25
CA LEU A 24 19.70 4.38 12.05
C LEU A 24 18.69 4.53 10.90
N MET A 25 18.92 3.86 9.77
CA MET A 25 17.99 3.89 8.64
C MET A 25 16.62 3.27 8.99
N ILE A 26 16.61 2.16 9.73
CA ILE A 26 15.36 1.54 10.19
C ILE A 26 14.60 2.49 11.12
N ALA A 27 15.27 3.11 12.09
CA ALA A 27 14.65 4.07 13.01
C ALA A 27 14.07 5.29 12.27
N LEU A 28 14.75 5.80 11.24
CA LEU A 28 14.24 6.88 10.40
C LEU A 28 12.99 6.46 9.61
N ILE A 29 12.97 5.25 9.04
CA ILE A 29 11.81 4.72 8.30
C ILE A 29 10.62 4.54 9.25
N VAL A 30 10.83 3.96 10.43
CA VAL A 30 9.77 3.76 11.43
C VAL A 30 9.23 5.10 11.91
N THR A 31 10.10 6.07 12.20
CA THR A 31 9.67 7.40 12.64
C THR A 31 8.92 8.14 11.53
N ALA A 32 9.38 8.05 10.28
CA ALA A 32 8.66 8.63 9.14
C ALA A 32 7.30 7.98 8.92
N ALA A 33 7.20 6.65 9.01
CA ALA A 33 5.93 5.93 8.90
C ALA A 33 4.96 6.25 10.05
N VAL A 34 5.46 6.49 11.26
CA VAL A 34 4.65 6.88 12.43
C VAL A 34 4.25 8.36 12.34
N VAL A 35 5.11 9.24 11.83
CA VAL A 35 4.77 10.66 11.56
C VAL A 35 3.77 10.78 10.41
N GLU A 36 3.83 9.91 9.39
CA GLU A 36 2.78 9.79 8.36
C GLU A 36 1.48 9.19 8.92
N ALA A 37 1.55 8.33 9.96
CA ALA A 37 0.37 7.75 10.60
C ALA A 37 -0.36 8.73 11.53
N ASP A 38 0.31 9.77 12.05
CA ASP A 38 -0.30 10.81 12.89
C ASP A 38 -0.81 12.02 12.07
N SER A 39 -0.46 12.11 10.78
CA SER A 39 -0.82 13.25 9.91
C SER A 39 -1.70 12.86 8.72
N SER A 40 -2.81 12.16 8.95
CA SER A 40 -4.09 12.47 8.29
C SER A 40 -5.25 11.68 8.91
N PHE A 41 -5.56 12.00 10.16
CA PHE A 41 -6.97 12.02 10.57
C PHE A 41 -7.61 13.31 10.02
N GLU A 42 -7.66 13.41 8.70
CA GLU A 42 -8.60 14.28 8.01
C GLU A 42 -9.60 13.33 7.37
N GLN A 43 -10.72 13.24 8.07
CA GLN A 43 -12.03 12.82 7.59
C GLN A 43 -12.21 13.22 6.12
N TYR A 44 -11.91 12.30 5.19
CA TYR A 44 -12.37 12.42 3.82
C TYR A 44 -13.88 12.16 3.78
N GLU A 45 -14.66 13.16 4.20
CA GLU A 45 -15.94 13.51 3.55
C GLU A 45 -15.68 14.24 2.21
N GLY A 46 -14.68 13.78 1.46
CA GLY A 46 -14.41 14.24 0.11
C GLY A 46 -15.21 13.41 -0.87
N GLU A 47 -16.38 13.93 -1.22
CA GLU A 47 -17.11 13.84 -2.50
C GLU A 47 -16.22 13.51 -3.72
N GLY A 48 -15.70 12.28 -3.77
CA GLY A 48 -14.63 11.89 -4.70
C GLY A 48 -14.17 10.44 -4.54
N ALA A 49 -14.91 9.60 -3.81
CA ALA A 49 -14.76 8.15 -3.94
C ALA A 49 -15.00 7.83 -5.42
N ARG A 50 -13.96 7.41 -6.15
CA ARG A 50 -14.15 6.71 -7.41
C ARG A 50 -14.95 5.45 -7.07
N THR A 51 -16.27 5.58 -7.04
CA THR A 51 -17.21 4.51 -6.77
C THR A 51 -16.91 3.48 -7.83
N LEU A 52 -16.25 2.38 -7.43
CA LEU A 52 -15.97 1.31 -8.37
C LEU A 52 -17.28 0.93 -9.04
N PRO A 53 -17.28 0.75 -10.37
CA PRO A 53 -18.49 0.41 -11.09
C PRO A 53 -19.09 -0.84 -10.46
N LEU A 54 -20.42 -0.81 -10.28
CA LEU A 54 -21.15 -1.95 -9.74
C LEU A 54 -21.06 -3.12 -10.72
N SER A 55 -20.60 -4.26 -10.21
CA SER A 55 -20.40 -5.50 -10.97
C SER A 55 -21.75 -6.05 -11.46
N GLY A 56 -21.76 -6.42 -12.75
CA GLY A 56 -22.91 -7.04 -13.42
C GLY A 56 -23.11 -8.52 -13.06
N GLU A 57 -24.00 -9.21 -13.78
CA GLU A 57 -24.21 -10.66 -13.59
C GLU A 57 -22.96 -11.44 -14.06
N TYR A 58 -22.53 -12.43 -13.28
CA TYR A 58 -21.29 -13.20 -13.43
C TYR A 58 -19.99 -12.42 -13.29
N GLU A 59 -20.04 -11.15 -12.89
CA GLU A 59 -18.83 -10.37 -12.60
C GLU A 59 -18.32 -10.59 -11.17
N PRO A 60 -17.01 -10.37 -10.93
CA PRO A 60 -16.39 -10.57 -9.63
C PRO A 60 -16.83 -9.51 -8.61
N CYS A 61 -17.19 -9.96 -7.40
CA CYS A 61 -17.57 -9.13 -6.25
C CYS A 61 -16.54 -9.11 -5.12
N VAL A 62 -15.28 -9.43 -5.45
CA VAL A 62 -14.16 -9.32 -4.51
C VAL A 62 -13.99 -7.87 -4.08
N ARG A 63 -13.98 -7.61 -2.77
CA ARG A 63 -13.78 -6.26 -2.23
C ARG A 63 -12.55 -5.61 -2.87
N PRO A 64 -12.63 -4.32 -3.26
CA PRO A 64 -13.69 -3.35 -2.98
C PRO A 64 -14.90 -3.36 -3.94
N ARG A 65 -14.98 -4.26 -4.93
CA ARG A 65 -16.08 -4.33 -5.89
C ARG A 65 -17.37 -4.82 -5.22
N LYS A 66 -18.51 -4.29 -5.68
CA LYS A 66 -19.84 -4.66 -5.18
C LYS A 66 -20.74 -4.99 -6.36
N CYS A 67 -21.66 -5.94 -6.18
CA CYS A 67 -22.67 -6.26 -7.17
C CYS A 67 -23.70 -5.14 -7.33
N LYS A 68 -24.34 -5.08 -8.50
CA LYS A 68 -25.56 -4.27 -8.66
C LYS A 68 -26.62 -4.68 -7.63
N PRO A 69 -27.52 -3.78 -7.19
CA PRO A 69 -28.47 -4.03 -6.09
C PRO A 69 -29.42 -5.22 -6.27
N HIS A 70 -29.67 -5.64 -7.50
CA HIS A 70 -30.52 -6.80 -7.82
C HIS A 70 -29.76 -8.14 -7.82
N LEU A 71 -28.43 -8.10 -7.66
CA LEU A 71 -27.54 -9.26 -7.69
C LEU A 71 -26.90 -9.46 -6.32
N VAL A 72 -26.62 -10.71 -5.99
CA VAL A 72 -25.98 -11.10 -4.73
C VAL A 72 -24.61 -11.71 -5.02
N CYS A 73 -23.62 -11.35 -4.21
CA CYS A 73 -22.30 -11.97 -4.24
C CYS A 73 -22.39 -13.37 -3.64
N ASN A 74 -22.12 -14.42 -4.43
CA ASN A 74 -22.15 -15.80 -3.95
C ASN A 74 -20.79 -16.23 -3.35
N SER A 75 -20.72 -17.48 -2.87
CA SER A 75 -19.49 -18.07 -2.32
C SER A 75 -18.35 -18.21 -3.33
N GLN A 76 -18.65 -18.21 -4.63
CA GLN A 76 -17.65 -18.20 -5.72
C GLN A 76 -17.13 -16.79 -6.02
N GLN A 77 -17.50 -15.79 -5.20
CA GLN A 77 -17.10 -14.39 -5.36
C GLN A 77 -17.55 -13.78 -6.70
N ILE A 78 -18.69 -14.23 -7.22
CA ILE A 78 -19.36 -13.65 -8.40
C ILE A 78 -20.77 -13.15 -8.06
N CYS A 79 -21.22 -12.15 -8.79
CA CYS A 79 -22.57 -11.60 -8.70
C CYS A 79 -23.56 -12.47 -9.47
N VAL A 80 -24.58 -13.00 -8.79
CA VAL A 80 -25.61 -13.84 -9.40
C VAL A 80 -27.00 -13.31 -9.06
N ASP A 81 -27.96 -13.52 -9.97
CA ASP A 81 -29.36 -13.24 -9.70
C ASP A 81 -29.93 -14.33 -8.78
N PRO A 82 -30.36 -13.99 -7.55
CA PRO A 82 -30.93 -14.98 -6.62
C PRO A 82 -32.23 -15.63 -7.15
N LYS A 83 -32.86 -15.07 -8.19
CA LYS A 83 -34.08 -15.58 -8.82
C LYS A 83 -33.81 -16.58 -9.94
N LYS A 84 -32.60 -16.61 -10.53
CA LYS A 84 -32.25 -17.54 -11.62
C LYS A 84 -31.99 -18.97 -11.15
N GLY A 85 -31.87 -19.19 -9.83
CA GLY A 85 -31.67 -20.50 -9.22
C GLY A 85 -32.90 -21.06 -8.50
N LYS A 86 -34.11 -20.58 -8.81
CA LYS A 86 -35.38 -21.10 -8.31
C LYS A 86 -36.21 -21.73 -9.42
#